data_AF-A0A4Y3KW24-F1
#
_entry.id   AF-A0A4Y3KW24-F1
#
_cell.length_a   1.000
_cell.length_b   1.000
_cell.length_c   1.000
_cell.angle_alpha   90.00
_cell.angle_beta   90.00
_cell.angle_gamma   90.00
#
_symmetry.space_group_name_H-M   'P 1'
#
loop_
_entity.id
_entity.type
_entity.pdbx_description
1 polymer ?
#
loop_
_entity_poly.entity_id
_entity_poly.type
_entity_poly.pdbx_seq_one_letter_code
_entity_poly.pdbx_strand_id
1 'polypeptide(L)'
;MTCGDVVTTDAYLDADTACAGVGLTLVGDVTLDLRGHTLDGEGSGAGISVTLGGTQSVLNGRLVGWSTAVDAVVPPDAGDGGAVGDFSFAGLELVGNDTASDLSIDSLLGGNRATFWWSGSRFEDNGLVFGGLWGGGAVVESSTFVRNATVVSLDSTGVSIANSVLEGNDVVADDLTEGGLTITDSVLVDNRVVDVGGHFMGGLELSRNEIRGSETVVGRSSSYVSVVENTIVGNGVAIDLGDGWGQVVGNVFEENRVAFTSEGPVGGWDFYVLVDGNTFVRNGDAVVTTGAGTELRDNVAHHNTGWGIHAPGVTDLGGNRAWANGSYPQCVGVVCAGKPRS
;
A
#
# COMPACT_ATOMS: atom_id res chain seq x y z
N MET A 1 -17.65 -12.88 28.63
CA MET A 1 -18.47 -12.03 27.72
C MET A 1 -19.23 -12.94 26.77
N THR A 2 -20.32 -12.44 26.19
CA THR A 2 -21.11 -13.15 25.18
C THR A 2 -21.23 -12.32 23.90
N CYS A 3 -21.55 -12.97 22.80
CA CYS A 3 -21.76 -12.29 21.52
C CYS A 3 -22.89 -11.25 21.61
N GLY A 4 -22.66 -10.09 21.02
CA GLY A 4 -23.54 -8.93 21.07
C GLY A 4 -23.39 -8.08 22.33
N ASP A 5 -22.47 -8.41 23.25
CA ASP A 5 -22.20 -7.57 24.42
C ASP A 5 -21.66 -6.20 24.02
N VAL A 6 -22.11 -5.16 24.75
CA VAL A 6 -21.54 -3.82 24.69
C VAL A 6 -20.56 -3.65 25.85
N VAL A 7 -19.30 -3.39 25.52
CA VAL A 7 -18.18 -3.26 26.43
C VAL A 7 -17.91 -1.77 26.68
N THR A 8 -18.15 -1.31 27.91
CA THR A 8 -18.02 0.10 28.32
C THR A 8 -16.93 0.32 29.38
N THR A 9 -16.24 -0.74 29.79
CA THR A 9 -15.14 -0.73 30.76
C THR A 9 -14.14 -1.80 30.36
N ASP A 10 -12.88 -1.66 30.77
CA ASP A 10 -11.83 -2.64 30.48
C ASP A 10 -12.26 -4.07 30.76
N ALA A 11 -11.90 -4.95 29.83
CA ALA A 11 -12.49 -6.26 29.71
C ALA A 11 -11.50 -7.25 29.10
N TYR A 12 -11.72 -8.54 29.35
CA TYR A 12 -10.95 -9.59 28.69
C TYR A 12 -11.82 -10.78 28.29
N LEU A 13 -11.44 -11.45 27.20
CA LEU A 13 -12.04 -12.72 26.81
C LEU A 13 -11.45 -13.84 27.66
N ASP A 14 -12.30 -14.71 28.22
CA ASP A 14 -11.92 -15.80 29.13
C ASP A 14 -11.96 -17.19 28.48
N ALA A 15 -12.53 -17.29 27.28
CA ALA A 15 -12.55 -18.49 26.46
C ALA A 15 -12.80 -18.14 24.98
N ASP A 16 -12.42 -19.03 24.08
CA ASP A 16 -12.81 -18.94 22.68
C ASP A 16 -14.33 -18.89 22.56
N THR A 17 -14.84 -18.00 21.72
CA THR A 17 -16.27 -17.70 21.62
C THR A 17 -16.68 -17.68 20.15
N ALA A 18 -17.69 -18.48 19.81
CA ALA A 18 -18.29 -18.51 18.48
C ALA A 18 -19.58 -17.68 18.47
N CYS A 19 -19.71 -16.82 17.47
CA CYS A 19 -20.78 -15.84 17.37
C CYS A 19 -21.57 -15.96 16.08
N ALA A 20 -22.89 -15.86 16.23
CA ALA A 20 -23.81 -15.59 15.14
C ALA A 20 -24.14 -14.09 15.13
N GLY A 21 -23.87 -13.40 14.03
CA GLY A 21 -24.11 -11.95 13.92
C GLY A 21 -22.94 -11.10 14.43
N VAL A 22 -23.13 -10.34 15.51
CA VAL A 22 -22.13 -9.38 16.03
C VAL A 22 -21.35 -10.01 17.19
N GLY A 23 -20.02 -9.86 17.18
CA GLY A 23 -19.15 -10.31 18.28
C GLY A 23 -19.24 -9.40 19.49
N LEU A 24 -18.53 -8.28 19.51
CA LEU A 24 -18.51 -7.32 20.62
C LEU A 24 -18.57 -5.89 20.12
N THR A 25 -19.21 -4.99 20.87
CA THR A 25 -19.22 -3.55 20.58
C THR A 25 -18.51 -2.78 21.68
N LEU A 26 -17.53 -1.96 21.33
CA LEU A 26 -16.75 -1.16 22.28
C LEU A 26 -17.26 0.29 22.25
N VAL A 27 -17.48 0.86 23.43
CA VAL A 27 -18.01 2.22 23.59
C VAL A 27 -17.24 2.96 24.69
N GLY A 28 -16.86 4.21 24.41
CA GLY A 28 -16.13 5.06 25.34
C GLY A 28 -14.63 4.75 25.35
N ASP A 29 -14.00 4.93 26.51
CA ASP A 29 -12.57 4.68 26.70
C ASP A 29 -12.38 3.29 27.30
N VAL A 30 -11.98 2.31 26.47
CA VAL A 30 -11.98 0.90 26.88
C VAL A 30 -10.86 0.10 26.21
N THR A 31 -10.25 -0.79 26.98
CA THR A 31 -9.35 -1.84 26.49
C THR A 31 -10.01 -3.22 26.57
N LEU A 32 -10.02 -3.94 25.45
CA LEU A 32 -10.40 -5.34 25.36
C LEU A 32 -9.16 -6.19 25.09
N ASP A 33 -8.78 -7.04 26.04
CA ASP A 33 -7.72 -8.04 25.82
C ASP A 33 -8.33 -9.40 25.50
N LEU A 34 -8.11 -9.92 24.30
CA LEU A 34 -8.59 -11.24 23.90
C LEU A 34 -7.74 -12.36 24.53
N ARG A 35 -6.59 -12.05 25.16
CA ARG A 35 -5.73 -13.00 25.91
C ARG A 35 -5.34 -14.27 25.14
N GLY A 36 -5.21 -14.15 23.82
CA GLY A 36 -4.90 -15.24 22.90
C GLY A 36 -6.11 -16.07 22.47
N HIS A 37 -7.32 -15.72 22.92
CA HIS A 37 -8.55 -16.39 22.53
C HIS A 37 -9.06 -15.95 21.16
N THR A 38 -9.94 -16.78 20.62
CA THR A 38 -10.56 -16.59 19.30
C THR A 38 -12.01 -16.09 19.42
N LEU A 39 -12.34 -15.05 18.67
CA LEU A 39 -13.71 -14.69 18.30
C LEU A 39 -13.99 -15.22 16.89
N ASP A 40 -14.80 -16.26 16.82
CA ASP A 40 -15.11 -17.02 15.60
C ASP A 40 -16.48 -16.62 15.05
N GLY A 41 -16.51 -16.14 13.81
CA GLY A 41 -17.69 -15.71 13.08
C GLY A 41 -18.17 -16.76 12.07
N GLU A 42 -19.46 -16.71 11.74
CA GLU A 42 -20.08 -17.63 10.77
C GLU A 42 -20.11 -17.08 9.31
N GLY A 43 -19.25 -16.12 8.99
CA GLY A 43 -19.23 -15.42 7.71
C GLY A 43 -20.25 -14.28 7.62
N SER A 44 -20.70 -13.74 8.74
CA SER A 44 -21.64 -12.61 8.78
C SER A 44 -21.34 -11.65 9.92
N GLY A 45 -21.81 -10.41 9.80
CA GLY A 45 -21.70 -9.39 10.83
C GLY A 45 -20.27 -8.94 11.14
N ALA A 46 -20.16 -8.16 12.22
CA ALA A 46 -18.91 -7.56 12.68
C ALA A 46 -18.33 -8.32 13.89
N GLY A 47 -17.02 -8.60 13.86
CA GLY A 47 -16.32 -9.24 14.98
C GLY A 47 -16.19 -8.32 16.17
N ILE A 48 -15.56 -7.17 15.95
CA ILE A 48 -15.45 -6.08 16.93
C ILE A 48 -15.89 -4.79 16.25
N SER A 49 -16.94 -4.17 16.78
CA SER A 49 -17.36 -2.83 16.40
C SER A 49 -16.78 -1.80 17.37
N VAL A 50 -16.00 -0.84 16.86
CA VAL A 50 -15.46 0.30 17.62
C VAL A 50 -16.30 1.54 17.37
N THR A 51 -16.83 2.14 18.43
CA THR A 51 -17.74 3.28 18.32
C THR A 51 -16.99 4.60 18.44
N LEU A 52 -17.17 5.53 17.49
CA LEU A 52 -16.55 6.85 17.57
C LEU A 52 -16.98 7.62 18.84
N GLY A 53 -16.13 8.55 19.30
CA GLY A 53 -16.36 9.34 20.51
C GLY A 53 -15.62 8.85 21.76
N GLY A 54 -14.56 8.06 21.58
CA GLY A 54 -13.70 7.56 22.66
C GLY A 54 -12.40 6.96 22.13
N THR A 55 -11.55 6.50 23.05
CA THR A 55 -10.29 5.80 22.75
C THR A 55 -10.44 4.31 23.04
N GLN A 56 -10.31 3.46 22.04
CA GLN A 56 -10.51 2.02 22.22
C GLN A 56 -9.27 1.23 21.87
N SER A 57 -9.00 0.16 22.61
CA SER A 57 -7.87 -0.73 22.35
C SER A 57 -8.31 -2.19 22.33
N VAL A 58 -7.81 -2.96 21.36
CA VAL A 58 -8.01 -4.41 21.27
C VAL A 58 -6.67 -5.10 21.19
N LEU A 59 -6.45 -6.05 22.09
CA LEU A 59 -5.14 -6.69 22.27
C LEU A 59 -5.22 -8.20 22.15
N ASN A 60 -4.14 -8.81 21.62
CA ASN A 60 -3.77 -10.22 21.75
C ASN A 60 -4.89 -11.23 21.49
N GLY A 61 -5.16 -11.58 20.24
CA GLY A 61 -6.13 -12.65 19.96
C GLY A 61 -6.42 -12.83 18.48
N ARG A 62 -7.49 -13.56 18.19
CA ARG A 62 -7.84 -13.95 16.83
C ARG A 62 -9.27 -13.55 16.48
N LEU A 63 -9.46 -12.96 15.31
CA LEU A 63 -10.75 -12.70 14.69
C LEU A 63 -10.84 -13.52 13.40
N VAL A 64 -11.75 -14.50 13.36
CA VAL A 64 -11.81 -15.49 12.28
C VAL A 64 -13.19 -15.52 11.64
N GLY A 65 -13.26 -15.53 10.31
CA GLY A 65 -14.50 -15.87 9.59
C GLY A 65 -15.61 -14.82 9.69
N TRP A 66 -15.28 -13.53 9.76
CA TRP A 66 -16.26 -12.44 9.81
C TRP A 66 -16.54 -11.84 8.43
N SER A 67 -17.72 -11.25 8.25
CA SER A 67 -17.92 -10.35 7.11
C SER A 67 -17.04 -9.10 7.27
N THR A 68 -17.01 -8.53 8.48
CA THR A 68 -16.04 -7.48 8.84
C THR A 68 -15.43 -7.83 10.19
N ALA A 69 -14.13 -8.07 10.29
CA ALA A 69 -13.52 -8.40 11.59
C ALA A 69 -13.49 -7.20 12.54
N VAL A 70 -13.05 -6.03 12.08
CA VAL A 70 -13.10 -4.77 12.83
C VAL A 70 -13.88 -3.73 12.03
N ASP A 71 -14.92 -3.19 12.65
CA ASP A 71 -15.87 -2.26 12.05
C ASP A 71 -15.95 -0.94 12.82
N ALA A 72 -16.03 0.18 12.10
CA ALA A 72 -16.13 1.51 12.67
C ALA A 72 -17.60 1.96 12.72
N VAL A 73 -18.10 2.27 13.92
CA VAL A 73 -19.50 2.69 14.10
C VAL A 73 -19.58 4.16 14.45
N VAL A 74 -20.25 4.93 13.59
CA VAL A 74 -20.60 6.33 13.86
C VAL A 74 -21.87 6.37 14.73
N PRO A 75 -21.84 7.01 15.93
CA PRO A 75 -23.02 7.17 16.75
C PRO A 75 -24.13 7.93 15.99
N PRO A 76 -25.41 7.52 16.09
CA PRO A 76 -26.53 8.18 15.40
C PRO A 76 -26.64 9.69 15.71
N ASP A 77 -26.27 10.07 16.93
CA ASP A 77 -26.37 11.45 17.42
C ASP A 77 -25.14 12.31 17.05
N ALA A 78 -24.11 11.73 16.44
CA ALA A 78 -22.91 12.46 16.02
C ALA A 78 -23.21 13.44 14.88
N GLY A 79 -24.15 13.11 13.98
CA GLY A 79 -24.37 13.84 12.73
C GLY A 79 -23.06 14.07 11.95
N ASP A 80 -22.98 15.17 11.19
CA ASP A 80 -21.71 15.68 10.62
C ASP A 80 -20.80 16.34 11.69
N GLY A 81 -21.09 16.12 12.98
CA GLY A 81 -20.73 16.96 14.11
C GLY A 81 -19.36 16.76 14.72
N GLY A 82 -18.43 16.05 14.05
CA GLY A 82 -17.04 16.03 14.49
C GLY A 82 -16.68 14.89 15.44
N ALA A 83 -17.33 13.74 15.35
CA ALA A 83 -16.95 12.60 16.18
C ALA A 83 -15.52 12.16 15.84
N VAL A 84 -14.69 12.02 16.87
CA VAL A 84 -13.30 11.58 16.74
C VAL A 84 -13.14 10.21 17.40
N GLY A 85 -12.46 9.29 16.71
CA GLY A 85 -12.05 7.99 17.24
C GLY A 85 -10.54 7.81 17.14
N ASP A 86 -9.94 7.26 18.19
CA ASP A 86 -8.57 6.76 18.16
C ASP A 86 -8.58 5.31 18.63
N PHE A 87 -8.24 4.40 17.72
CA PHE A 87 -8.43 2.97 17.92
C PHE A 87 -7.10 2.25 17.77
N SER A 88 -6.69 1.51 18.79
CA SER A 88 -5.41 0.78 18.81
C SER A 88 -5.62 -0.73 18.79
N PHE A 89 -4.95 -1.41 17.87
CA PHE A 89 -5.03 -2.85 17.68
C PHE A 89 -3.61 -3.42 17.73
N ALA A 90 -3.37 -4.36 18.64
CA ALA A 90 -2.03 -4.90 18.84
C ALA A 90 -2.02 -6.42 19.04
N GLY A 91 -1.12 -7.10 18.33
CA GLY A 91 -0.95 -8.54 18.46
C GLY A 91 -2.18 -9.35 18.03
N LEU A 92 -2.93 -8.88 17.04
CA LEU A 92 -4.12 -9.56 16.54
C LEU A 92 -3.81 -10.41 15.31
N GLU A 93 -4.52 -11.53 15.18
CA GLU A 93 -4.57 -12.32 13.95
C GLU A 93 -5.97 -12.22 13.34
N LEU A 94 -6.07 -11.68 12.13
CA LEU A 94 -7.32 -11.53 11.39
C LEU A 94 -7.28 -12.50 10.21
N VAL A 95 -8.09 -13.55 10.28
CA VAL A 95 -7.98 -14.71 9.39
C VAL A 95 -9.28 -15.02 8.68
N GLY A 96 -9.24 -15.10 7.34
CA GLY A 96 -10.37 -15.60 6.56
C GLY A 96 -11.63 -14.74 6.66
N ASN A 97 -11.49 -13.43 6.82
CA ASN A 97 -12.61 -12.49 6.83
C ASN A 97 -12.85 -11.93 5.43
N ASP A 98 -14.09 -11.54 5.12
CA ASP A 98 -14.34 -10.82 3.86
C ASP A 98 -13.62 -9.46 3.89
N THR A 99 -13.77 -8.71 4.99
CA THR A 99 -13.00 -7.48 5.29
C THR A 99 -12.35 -7.61 6.67
N ALA A 100 -11.04 -7.36 6.79
CA ALA A 100 -10.35 -7.41 8.08
C ALA A 100 -10.60 -6.15 8.92
N SER A 101 -10.50 -4.97 8.31
CA SER A 101 -10.72 -3.68 8.95
C SER A 101 -11.45 -2.75 7.99
N ASP A 102 -12.67 -2.37 8.36
CA ASP A 102 -13.43 -1.30 7.69
C ASP A 102 -13.17 0.02 8.40
N LEU A 103 -12.63 0.98 7.66
CA LEU A 103 -12.25 2.31 8.13
C LEU A 103 -13.35 3.35 7.88
N SER A 104 -14.45 2.97 7.24
CA SER A 104 -15.51 3.88 6.80
C SER A 104 -16.18 4.59 7.98
N ILE A 105 -16.27 5.92 7.93
CA ILE A 105 -16.92 6.74 8.99
C ILE A 105 -17.93 7.76 8.43
N ASP A 106 -18.37 7.56 7.19
CA ASP A 106 -19.40 8.34 6.47
C ASP A 106 -19.27 9.86 6.71
N SER A 107 -18.08 10.40 6.42
CA SER A 107 -17.71 11.80 6.66
C SER A 107 -17.68 12.58 5.35
N LEU A 108 -18.79 12.58 4.61
CA LEU A 108 -18.94 13.27 3.32
C LEU A 108 -18.54 14.76 3.36
N LEU A 109 -18.61 15.42 4.53
CA LEU A 109 -18.23 16.82 4.74
C LEU A 109 -16.99 17.01 5.65
N GLY A 110 -16.26 15.94 5.95
CA GLY A 110 -15.03 15.99 6.75
C GLY A 110 -15.24 16.27 8.25
N GLY A 111 -16.47 16.08 8.74
CA GLY A 111 -16.82 16.22 10.14
C GLY A 111 -16.15 15.14 10.99
N ASN A 112 -16.52 13.88 10.79
CA ASN A 112 -16.00 12.75 11.55
C ASN A 112 -14.56 12.40 11.15
N ARG A 113 -13.76 11.95 12.13
CA ARG A 113 -12.36 11.53 11.95
C ARG A 113 -12.06 10.30 12.78
N ALA A 114 -11.35 9.34 12.22
CA ALA A 114 -10.85 8.21 12.98
C ALA A 114 -9.44 7.85 12.54
N THR A 115 -8.61 7.40 13.48
CA THR A 115 -7.31 6.80 13.18
C THR A 115 -7.26 5.41 13.79
N PHE A 116 -6.86 4.44 12.97
CA PHE A 116 -6.70 3.03 13.33
C PHE A 116 -5.22 2.70 13.40
N TRP A 117 -4.69 2.47 14.59
CA TRP A 117 -3.30 2.09 14.81
C TRP A 117 -3.20 0.58 14.92
N TRP A 118 -2.41 -0.02 14.04
CA TRP A 118 -2.17 -1.46 14.01
C TRP A 118 -0.71 -1.75 14.29
N SER A 119 -0.43 -2.64 15.23
CA SER A 119 0.94 -3.01 15.58
C SER A 119 1.10 -4.51 15.80
N GLY A 120 2.19 -5.10 15.30
CA GLY A 120 2.53 -6.49 15.59
C GLY A 120 1.44 -7.50 15.20
N SER A 121 0.63 -7.20 14.18
CA SER A 121 -0.57 -7.96 13.84
C SER A 121 -0.38 -8.75 12.54
N ARG A 122 -1.24 -9.76 12.33
CA ARG A 122 -1.21 -10.64 11.17
C ARG A 122 -2.56 -10.63 10.46
N PHE A 123 -2.54 -10.40 9.16
CA PHE A 123 -3.71 -10.44 8.28
C PHE A 123 -3.51 -11.56 7.25
N GLU A 124 -4.33 -12.59 7.32
CA GLU A 124 -4.13 -13.83 6.55
C GLU A 124 -5.40 -14.30 5.85
N ASP A 125 -5.29 -14.60 4.56
CA ASP A 125 -6.35 -15.18 3.75
C ASP A 125 -7.68 -14.36 3.79
N ASN A 126 -7.61 -13.04 3.96
CA ASN A 126 -8.78 -12.15 3.91
C ASN A 126 -9.12 -11.73 2.48
N GLY A 127 -10.39 -11.41 2.23
CA GLY A 127 -10.82 -10.78 0.97
C GLY A 127 -10.21 -9.39 0.80
N LEU A 128 -10.43 -8.52 1.79
CA LEU A 128 -9.88 -7.18 1.87
C LEU A 128 -9.28 -6.96 3.26
N VAL A 129 -8.08 -6.40 3.36
CA VAL A 129 -7.51 -6.08 4.68
C VAL A 129 -7.99 -4.72 5.18
N PHE A 130 -7.69 -3.64 4.45
CA PHE A 130 -8.16 -2.29 4.75
C PHE A 130 -9.08 -1.79 3.66
N GLY A 131 -10.35 -1.64 4.01
CA GLY A 131 -11.37 -0.96 3.21
C GLY A 131 -11.76 0.35 3.85
N GLY A 132 -12.08 1.38 3.07
CA GLY A 132 -12.61 2.61 3.63
C GLY A 132 -13.25 3.51 2.60
N LEU A 133 -14.41 4.07 2.94
CA LEU A 133 -15.10 5.10 2.17
C LEU A 133 -15.26 6.35 3.02
N TRP A 134 -14.83 7.50 2.49
CA TRP A 134 -15.13 8.84 3.01
C TRP A 134 -14.79 9.01 4.51
N GLY A 135 -13.52 8.76 4.83
CA GLY A 135 -12.93 9.03 6.15
C GLY A 135 -12.30 7.80 6.81
N GLY A 136 -11.64 8.05 7.95
CA GLY A 136 -10.94 7.03 8.76
C GLY A 136 -9.63 6.58 8.13
N GLY A 137 -8.47 6.87 8.75
CA GLY A 137 -7.16 6.45 8.24
C GLY A 137 -6.54 5.32 9.07
N ALA A 138 -5.61 4.56 8.50
CA ALA A 138 -4.86 3.56 9.26
C ALA A 138 -3.36 3.81 9.26
N VAL A 139 -2.72 3.55 10.39
CA VAL A 139 -1.26 3.50 10.55
C VAL A 139 -0.89 2.10 11.02
N VAL A 140 -0.06 1.41 10.25
CA VAL A 140 0.26 0.02 10.46
C VAL A 140 1.76 -0.17 10.59
N GLU A 141 2.19 -0.81 11.67
CA GLU A 141 3.61 -1.03 11.95
C GLU A 141 3.89 -2.49 12.31
N SER A 142 5.06 -2.98 11.89
CA SER A 142 5.59 -4.28 12.32
C SER A 142 4.61 -5.45 12.14
N SER A 143 3.85 -5.43 11.04
CA SER A 143 2.75 -6.36 10.80
C SER A 143 3.01 -7.24 9.58
N THR A 144 2.23 -8.31 9.44
CA THR A 144 2.40 -9.30 8.37
C THR A 144 1.11 -9.52 7.61
N PHE A 145 1.17 -9.45 6.28
CA PHE A 145 0.04 -9.60 5.36
C PHE A 145 0.31 -10.76 4.43
N VAL A 146 -0.48 -11.83 4.53
CA VAL A 146 -0.19 -13.08 3.83
C VAL A 146 -1.41 -13.58 3.07
N ARG A 147 -1.25 -13.77 1.76
CA ARG A 147 -2.27 -14.40 0.89
C ARG A 147 -3.66 -13.76 0.97
N ASN A 148 -3.71 -12.45 1.21
CA ASN A 148 -4.96 -11.72 1.09
C ASN A 148 -5.27 -11.46 -0.38
N ALA A 149 -6.55 -11.39 -0.74
CA ALA A 149 -6.93 -11.04 -2.10
C ALA A 149 -6.58 -9.56 -2.37
N THR A 150 -6.98 -8.66 -1.48
CA THR A 150 -6.59 -7.24 -1.55
C THR A 150 -6.11 -6.75 -0.18
N VAL A 151 -4.97 -6.05 -0.11
CA VAL A 151 -4.49 -5.46 1.15
C VAL A 151 -5.15 -4.09 1.38
N VAL A 152 -5.15 -3.19 0.40
CA VAL A 152 -5.67 -1.83 0.54
C VAL A 152 -6.58 -1.46 -0.63
N SER A 153 -7.77 -0.97 -0.30
CA SER A 153 -8.72 -0.37 -1.25
C SER A 153 -9.49 0.76 -0.55
N LEU A 154 -9.31 1.99 -1.00
CA LEU A 154 -9.69 3.22 -0.31
C LEU A 154 -10.38 4.22 -1.25
N ASP A 155 -11.36 4.93 -0.72
CA ASP A 155 -11.91 6.16 -1.28
C ASP A 155 -11.81 7.28 -0.24
N SER A 156 -11.10 8.36 -0.59
CA SER A 156 -10.98 9.58 0.22
C SER A 156 -10.36 9.36 1.60
N THR A 157 -9.40 8.42 1.71
CA THR A 157 -8.66 8.15 2.94
C THR A 157 -7.24 7.63 2.70
N GLY A 158 -6.41 7.61 3.75
CA GLY A 158 -5.00 7.22 3.68
C GLY A 158 -4.65 6.06 4.61
N VAL A 159 -3.78 5.17 4.12
CA VAL A 159 -3.16 4.10 4.91
C VAL A 159 -1.64 4.22 4.83
N SER A 160 -0.97 4.11 5.98
CA SER A 160 0.49 3.96 6.03
C SER A 160 0.87 2.59 6.59
N ILE A 161 1.82 1.94 5.94
CA ILE A 161 2.35 0.64 6.34
C ILE A 161 3.87 0.76 6.46
N ALA A 162 4.41 0.44 7.63
CA ALA A 162 5.84 0.54 7.90
C ALA A 162 6.40 -0.73 8.56
N ASN A 163 7.68 -1.02 8.31
CA ASN A 163 8.42 -2.11 8.96
C ASN A 163 7.71 -3.46 8.87
N SER A 164 7.00 -3.72 7.76
CA SER A 164 6.06 -4.83 7.63
C SER A 164 6.46 -5.79 6.53
N VAL A 165 5.82 -6.97 6.53
CA VAL A 165 6.02 -8.00 5.50
C VAL A 165 4.70 -8.23 4.76
N LEU A 166 4.70 -8.07 3.44
CA LEU A 166 3.57 -8.34 2.57
C LEU A 166 3.96 -9.46 1.61
N GLU A 167 3.41 -10.65 1.82
CA GLU A 167 3.82 -11.88 1.13
C GLU A 167 2.65 -12.59 0.44
N GLY A 168 2.81 -12.88 -0.86
CA GLY A 168 1.88 -13.74 -1.58
C GLY A 168 0.46 -13.19 -1.70
N ASN A 169 0.25 -11.88 -1.53
CA ASN A 169 -1.05 -11.25 -1.71
C ASN A 169 -1.34 -11.11 -3.21
N ASP A 170 -2.62 -11.16 -3.58
CA ASP A 170 -3.02 -11.05 -4.98
C ASP A 170 -2.89 -9.58 -5.46
N VAL A 171 -3.42 -8.64 -4.69
CA VAL A 171 -3.26 -7.20 -4.91
C VAL A 171 -2.89 -6.50 -3.59
N VAL A 172 -1.85 -5.67 -3.59
CA VAL A 172 -1.53 -4.83 -2.41
C VAL A 172 -2.33 -3.53 -2.43
N ALA A 173 -2.38 -2.83 -3.56
CA ALA A 173 -3.15 -1.59 -3.76
C ALA A 173 -4.01 -1.70 -5.03
N ASP A 174 -5.33 -1.54 -4.87
CA ASP A 174 -6.30 -1.64 -5.96
C ASP A 174 -6.94 -0.27 -6.31
N ASP A 175 -7.71 0.31 -5.39
CA ASP A 175 -8.31 1.63 -5.56
C ASP A 175 -7.76 2.58 -4.49
N LEU A 176 -7.17 3.69 -4.91
CA LEU A 176 -6.69 4.77 -4.02
C LEU A 176 -7.35 6.11 -4.36
N THR A 177 -8.58 6.07 -4.88
CA THR A 177 -9.33 7.27 -5.28
C THR A 177 -9.36 8.32 -4.17
N GLU A 178 -8.90 9.54 -4.47
CA GLU A 178 -8.84 10.68 -3.56
C GLU A 178 -8.11 10.41 -2.23
N GLY A 179 -7.34 9.32 -2.19
CA GLY A 179 -6.66 8.80 -1.01
C GLY A 179 -5.19 8.54 -1.26
N GLY A 180 -4.60 7.70 -0.42
CA GLY A 180 -3.22 7.30 -0.66
C GLY A 180 -2.73 6.14 0.18
N LEU A 181 -1.71 5.48 -0.35
CA LEU A 181 -0.99 4.42 0.34
C LEU A 181 0.49 4.77 0.40
N THR A 182 1.03 4.77 1.62
CA THR A 182 2.48 4.86 1.85
C THR A 182 2.97 3.54 2.41
N ILE A 183 3.95 2.91 1.75
CA ILE A 183 4.64 1.72 2.25
C ILE A 183 6.12 2.02 2.42
N THR A 184 6.65 1.80 3.61
CA THR A 184 8.00 2.23 3.97
C THR A 184 8.76 1.19 4.79
N ASP A 185 10.07 1.08 4.54
CA ASP A 185 10.99 0.22 5.30
C ASP A 185 10.46 -1.24 5.41
N SER A 186 9.80 -1.73 4.36
CA SER A 186 9.06 -3.00 4.35
C SER A 186 9.57 -3.98 3.30
N VAL A 187 9.13 -5.23 3.42
CA VAL A 187 9.51 -6.33 2.53
C VAL A 187 8.26 -6.85 1.81
N LEU A 188 8.24 -6.74 0.49
CA LEU A 188 7.14 -7.15 -0.39
C LEU A 188 7.62 -8.29 -1.27
N VAL A 189 7.02 -9.48 -1.10
CA VAL A 189 7.52 -10.72 -1.68
C VAL A 189 6.42 -11.47 -2.37
N ASP A 190 6.65 -11.81 -3.65
CA ASP A 190 5.82 -12.74 -4.41
C ASP A 190 4.33 -12.34 -4.41
N ASN A 191 4.03 -11.04 -4.32
CA ASN A 191 2.69 -10.52 -4.52
C ASN A 191 2.41 -10.48 -6.03
N ARG A 192 1.22 -10.84 -6.48
CA ARG A 192 0.95 -10.82 -7.94
C ARG A 192 1.06 -9.39 -8.46
N VAL A 193 0.36 -8.44 -7.84
CA VAL A 193 0.44 -7.01 -8.15
C VAL A 193 0.60 -6.19 -6.88
N VAL A 194 1.60 -5.30 -6.83
CA VAL A 194 1.72 -4.35 -5.70
C VAL A 194 0.77 -3.16 -5.87
N ASP A 195 0.73 -2.55 -7.05
CA ASP A 195 -0.23 -1.49 -7.39
C ASP A 195 -0.81 -1.73 -8.78
N VAL A 196 -2.14 -1.74 -8.89
CA VAL A 196 -2.82 -1.88 -10.19
C VAL A 196 -2.72 -0.61 -11.04
N GLY A 197 -2.50 0.56 -10.41
CA GLY A 197 -2.45 1.87 -11.04
C GLY A 197 -3.83 2.43 -11.43
N GLY A 198 -3.83 3.66 -11.96
CA GLY A 198 -5.05 4.27 -12.53
C GLY A 198 -5.95 5.03 -11.55
N HIS A 199 -5.41 5.43 -10.40
CA HIS A 199 -6.17 6.08 -9.33
C HIS A 199 -6.66 7.48 -9.71
N PHE A 200 -7.89 7.82 -9.33
CA PHE A 200 -8.38 9.19 -9.50
C PHE A 200 -7.92 10.07 -8.35
N MET A 201 -7.06 11.06 -8.61
CA MET A 201 -6.56 12.02 -7.60
C MET A 201 -5.88 11.36 -6.38
N GLY A 202 -5.51 10.08 -6.49
CA GLY A 202 -4.84 9.31 -5.46
C GLY A 202 -3.31 9.35 -5.56
N GLY A 203 -2.65 8.74 -4.58
CA GLY A 203 -1.19 8.65 -4.53
C GLY A 203 -0.66 7.33 -3.98
N LEU A 204 0.41 6.84 -4.59
CA LEU A 204 1.21 5.74 -4.05
C LEU A 204 2.61 6.24 -3.69
N GLU A 205 3.07 5.91 -2.49
CA GLU A 205 4.43 6.17 -2.06
C GLU A 205 5.11 4.88 -1.58
N LEU A 206 6.21 4.49 -2.22
CA LEU A 206 7.05 3.38 -1.85
C LEU A 206 8.44 3.92 -1.48
N SER A 207 8.86 3.78 -0.22
CA SER A 207 10.19 4.22 0.19
C SER A 207 10.99 3.19 0.99
N ARG A 208 12.27 2.99 0.62
CA ARG A 208 13.20 2.09 1.34
C ARG A 208 12.69 0.66 1.52
N ASN A 209 11.95 0.14 0.54
CA ASN A 209 11.44 -1.22 0.56
C ASN A 209 12.34 -2.21 -0.21
N GLU A 210 12.26 -3.48 0.15
CA GLU A 210 12.69 -4.59 -0.69
C GLU A 210 11.46 -5.19 -1.38
N ILE A 211 11.43 -5.17 -2.71
CA ILE A 211 10.29 -5.65 -3.51
C ILE A 211 10.77 -6.70 -4.50
N ARG A 212 10.29 -7.94 -4.37
CA ARG A 212 10.76 -9.04 -5.20
C ARG A 212 9.70 -10.02 -5.68
N GLY A 213 9.94 -10.59 -6.86
CA GLY A 213 9.18 -11.72 -7.40
C GLY A 213 7.73 -11.40 -7.78
N SER A 214 7.35 -10.12 -7.86
CA SER A 214 6.00 -9.71 -8.25
C SER A 214 5.84 -9.71 -9.78
N GLU A 215 4.63 -9.96 -10.28
CA GLU A 215 4.38 -9.83 -11.72
C GLU A 215 4.46 -8.35 -12.12
N THR A 216 3.90 -7.46 -11.30
CA THR A 216 3.91 -6.01 -11.47
C THR A 216 4.08 -5.30 -10.13
N VAL A 217 5.02 -4.36 -10.02
CA VAL A 217 5.16 -3.52 -8.81
C VAL A 217 4.26 -2.30 -8.93
N VAL A 218 4.49 -1.42 -9.91
CA VAL A 218 3.56 -0.33 -10.23
C VAL A 218 2.99 -0.58 -11.62
N GLY A 219 1.70 -0.91 -11.65
CA GLY A 219 0.91 -1.03 -12.86
C GLY A 219 0.69 0.34 -13.50
N ARG A 220 0.33 0.29 -14.78
CA ARG A 220 0.16 1.47 -15.63
C ARG A 220 -0.69 2.54 -14.94
N SER A 221 -0.01 3.58 -14.43
CA SER A 221 -0.65 4.59 -13.60
C SER A 221 -1.07 5.84 -14.39
N SER A 222 -2.06 6.55 -13.86
CA SER A 222 -2.51 7.89 -14.28
C SER A 222 -2.53 8.88 -13.10
N SER A 223 -1.93 8.49 -11.96
CA SER A 223 -1.96 9.22 -10.69
C SER A 223 -0.55 9.60 -10.22
N TYR A 224 -0.46 10.20 -9.03
CA TYR A 224 0.84 10.45 -8.41
C TYR A 224 1.47 9.15 -7.92
N VAL A 225 2.75 8.95 -8.26
CA VAL A 225 3.55 7.82 -7.78
C VAL A 225 4.94 8.31 -7.36
N SER A 226 5.36 7.97 -6.15
CA SER A 226 6.69 8.25 -5.62
C SER A 226 7.39 6.95 -5.20
N VAL A 227 8.48 6.60 -5.88
CA VAL A 227 9.27 5.39 -5.62
C VAL A 227 10.70 5.81 -5.31
N VAL A 228 11.09 5.74 -4.04
CA VAL A 228 12.34 6.33 -3.55
C VAL A 228 13.18 5.32 -2.75
N GLU A 229 14.44 5.16 -3.11
CA GLU A 229 15.43 4.36 -2.36
C GLU A 229 15.04 2.88 -2.13
N ASN A 230 14.27 2.29 -3.05
CA ASN A 230 13.86 0.88 -2.99
C ASN A 230 14.87 -0.02 -3.69
N THR A 231 14.88 -1.29 -3.28
CA THR A 231 15.53 -2.40 -4.01
C THR A 231 14.46 -3.27 -4.65
N ILE A 232 14.40 -3.28 -5.98
CA ILE A 232 13.32 -3.89 -6.77
C ILE A 232 13.92 -4.98 -7.66
N VAL A 233 13.64 -6.24 -7.32
CA VAL A 233 14.39 -7.40 -7.83
C VAL A 233 13.49 -8.47 -8.46
N GLY A 234 13.82 -8.90 -9.69
CA GLY A 234 13.23 -10.10 -10.27
C GLY A 234 11.73 -10.00 -10.55
N ASN A 235 11.22 -8.81 -10.82
CA ASN A 235 9.80 -8.59 -11.13
C ASN A 235 9.52 -8.63 -12.64
N GLY A 236 8.27 -8.91 -13.02
CA GLY A 236 7.86 -8.86 -14.43
C GLY A 236 7.92 -7.44 -14.99
N VAL A 237 7.16 -6.53 -14.38
CA VAL A 237 7.26 -5.08 -14.59
C VAL A 237 7.53 -4.45 -13.24
N ALA A 238 8.64 -3.73 -13.09
CA ALA A 238 8.84 -2.94 -11.90
C ALA A 238 7.94 -1.70 -11.98
N ILE A 239 8.24 -0.69 -12.80
CA ILE A 239 7.44 0.54 -12.83
C ILE A 239 6.90 0.82 -14.25
N ASP A 240 5.58 0.92 -14.39
CA ASP A 240 4.91 1.51 -15.55
C ASP A 240 4.09 2.72 -15.11
N LEU A 241 4.60 3.93 -15.38
CA LEU A 241 3.91 5.16 -15.01
C LEU A 241 2.88 5.59 -16.05
N GLY A 242 2.68 4.90 -17.18
CA GLY A 242 1.69 5.30 -18.19
C GLY A 242 1.74 6.81 -18.49
N ASP A 243 0.60 7.47 -18.29
CA ASP A 243 0.40 8.93 -18.36
C ASP A 243 0.33 9.62 -16.98
N GLY A 244 0.70 8.91 -15.91
CA GLY A 244 0.84 9.43 -14.56
C GLY A 244 2.08 10.32 -14.36
N TRP A 245 2.31 10.71 -13.10
CA TRP A 245 3.36 11.67 -12.73
C TRP A 245 3.97 11.36 -11.36
N GLY A 246 5.11 11.99 -11.07
CA GLY A 246 5.80 11.81 -9.79
C GLY A 246 7.28 11.52 -9.96
N GLN A 247 7.83 10.64 -9.14
CA GLN A 247 9.29 10.47 -9.04
C GLN A 247 9.72 9.03 -8.83
N VAL A 248 10.84 8.68 -9.45
CA VAL A 248 11.56 7.42 -9.29
C VAL A 248 13.02 7.77 -9.00
N VAL A 249 13.41 7.74 -7.72
CA VAL A 249 14.68 8.33 -7.25
C VAL A 249 15.51 7.36 -6.42
N GLY A 250 16.78 7.21 -6.76
CA GLY A 250 17.76 6.50 -5.91
C GLY A 250 17.48 5.01 -5.73
N ASN A 251 16.72 4.38 -6.62
CA ASN A 251 16.37 2.97 -6.51
C ASN A 251 17.42 2.07 -7.18
N VAL A 252 17.43 0.80 -6.77
CA VAL A 252 18.16 -0.27 -7.43
C VAL A 252 17.16 -1.22 -8.09
N PHE A 253 17.23 -1.32 -9.41
CA PHE A 253 16.46 -2.26 -10.22
C PHE A 253 17.37 -3.38 -10.71
N GLU A 254 17.08 -4.60 -10.29
CA GLU A 254 17.88 -5.77 -10.63
C GLU A 254 17.04 -6.91 -11.20
N GLU A 255 17.46 -7.47 -12.32
CA GLU A 255 16.87 -8.71 -12.87
C GLU A 255 15.35 -8.65 -13.16
N ASN A 256 14.78 -7.45 -13.27
CA ASN A 256 13.39 -7.27 -13.69
C ASN A 256 13.30 -7.48 -15.20
N ARG A 257 12.19 -8.04 -15.70
CA ARG A 257 11.99 -8.15 -17.15
C ARG A 257 11.83 -6.76 -17.79
N VAL A 258 11.15 -5.83 -17.12
CA VAL A 258 11.11 -4.40 -17.47
C VAL A 258 11.27 -3.58 -16.20
N ALA A 259 12.27 -2.70 -16.13
CA ALA A 259 12.51 -1.93 -14.91
C ALA A 259 11.70 -0.62 -14.84
N PHE A 260 11.73 0.21 -15.89
CA PHE A 260 10.98 1.46 -15.89
C PHE A 260 10.43 1.81 -17.28
N THR A 261 9.14 2.18 -17.31
CA THR A 261 8.46 2.72 -18.49
C THR A 261 7.54 3.89 -18.15
N SER A 262 7.36 4.79 -19.13
CA SER A 262 6.42 5.90 -19.07
C SER A 262 6.10 6.41 -20.48
N GLU A 263 4.88 6.92 -20.65
CA GLU A 263 4.44 7.65 -21.85
C GLU A 263 4.43 9.16 -21.65
N GLY A 264 4.84 9.62 -20.47
CA GLY A 264 4.86 11.02 -20.06
C GLY A 264 3.48 11.51 -19.63
N PRO A 265 3.42 12.50 -18.73
CA PRO A 265 2.16 12.98 -18.21
C PRO A 265 1.30 13.61 -19.30
N VAL A 266 0.02 13.26 -19.31
CA VAL A 266 -0.97 13.89 -20.21
C VAL A 266 -1.78 14.91 -19.41
N GLY A 267 -1.62 16.21 -19.70
CA GLY A 267 -2.37 17.27 -19.03
C GLY A 267 -1.77 18.66 -19.23
N GLY A 268 -2.56 19.70 -18.93
CA GLY A 268 -2.13 21.11 -19.01
C GLY A 268 -1.55 21.70 -17.71
N TRP A 269 -1.33 20.86 -16.71
CA TRP A 269 -0.71 21.21 -15.44
C TRP A 269 0.80 20.91 -15.50
N ASP A 270 1.63 21.55 -14.65
CA ASP A 270 3.08 21.32 -14.56
C ASP A 270 3.40 19.93 -13.94
N PHE A 271 2.84 18.87 -14.48
CA PHE A 271 3.15 17.49 -14.12
C PHE A 271 4.40 17.05 -14.85
N TYR A 272 5.27 16.36 -14.12
CA TYR A 272 6.50 15.79 -14.64
C TYR A 272 6.77 14.44 -14.00
N VAL A 273 7.61 13.66 -14.67
CA VAL A 273 8.17 12.42 -14.15
C VAL A 273 9.66 12.63 -13.96
N LEU A 274 10.15 12.59 -12.73
CA LEU A 274 11.59 12.64 -12.44
C LEU A 274 12.15 11.23 -12.28
N VAL A 275 13.14 10.87 -13.10
CA VAL A 275 13.91 9.64 -12.97
C VAL A 275 15.35 10.00 -12.64
N ASP A 276 15.74 9.87 -11.38
CA ASP A 276 17.00 10.43 -10.87
C ASP A 276 17.82 9.44 -10.05
N GLY A 277 19.12 9.33 -10.37
CA GLY A 277 20.07 8.61 -9.52
C GLY A 277 19.80 7.10 -9.35
N ASN A 278 19.06 6.47 -10.26
CA ASN A 278 18.73 5.04 -10.16
C ASN A 278 19.83 4.16 -10.78
N THR A 279 19.97 2.94 -10.25
CA THR A 279 20.84 1.91 -10.81
C THR A 279 20.02 0.78 -11.41
N PHE A 280 20.22 0.52 -12.69
CA PHE A 280 19.56 -0.55 -13.45
C PHE A 280 20.60 -1.59 -13.89
N VAL A 281 20.54 -2.78 -13.31
CA VAL A 281 21.50 -3.85 -13.55
C VAL A 281 20.81 -5.16 -13.92
N ARG A 282 21.30 -5.85 -14.97
CA ARG A 282 20.83 -7.20 -15.35
C ARG A 282 19.32 -7.31 -15.63
N ASN A 283 18.63 -6.21 -15.88
CA ASN A 283 17.23 -6.23 -16.28
C ASN A 283 17.09 -6.70 -17.74
N GLY A 284 15.85 -6.92 -18.19
CA GLY A 284 15.50 -6.94 -19.59
C GLY A 284 15.77 -5.57 -20.21
N ASP A 285 14.77 -4.70 -20.14
CA ASP A 285 14.93 -3.28 -20.43
C ASP A 285 15.09 -2.48 -19.13
N ALA A 286 16.04 -1.54 -19.10
CA ALA A 286 16.27 -0.65 -17.96
C ALA A 286 15.31 0.55 -17.98
N VAL A 287 15.53 1.53 -18.86
CA VAL A 287 14.66 2.70 -19.00
C VAL A 287 14.13 2.78 -20.43
N VAL A 288 12.81 2.69 -20.60
CA VAL A 288 12.14 2.88 -21.89
C VAL A 288 10.97 3.85 -21.75
N THR A 289 11.15 5.08 -22.21
CA THR A 289 10.11 6.12 -22.16
C THR A 289 10.04 6.86 -23.49
N THR A 290 8.87 7.37 -23.84
CA THR A 290 8.66 8.20 -25.03
C THR A 290 8.00 9.54 -24.71
N GLY A 291 7.79 9.81 -23.42
CA GLY A 291 6.96 10.89 -22.94
C GLY A 291 7.67 12.22 -22.75
N ALA A 292 7.21 13.24 -23.46
CA ALA A 292 7.51 14.63 -23.10
C ALA A 292 7.05 14.89 -21.65
N GLY A 293 7.79 15.71 -20.89
CA GLY A 293 7.53 15.92 -19.45
C GLY A 293 8.20 14.91 -18.52
N THR A 294 8.94 13.94 -19.07
CA THR A 294 9.87 13.11 -18.27
C THR A 294 11.24 13.79 -18.21
N GLU A 295 11.88 13.80 -17.05
CA GLU A 295 13.23 14.33 -16.81
C GLU A 295 14.16 13.22 -16.29
N LEU A 296 15.34 13.09 -16.90
CA LEU A 296 16.31 12.04 -16.55
C LEU A 296 17.62 12.65 -16.07
N ARG A 297 18.08 12.24 -14.89
CA ARG A 297 19.35 12.67 -14.29
C ARG A 297 20.11 11.51 -13.63
N ASP A 298 21.43 11.49 -13.77
CA ASP A 298 22.34 10.64 -12.98
C ASP A 298 22.00 9.13 -12.94
N ASN A 299 21.28 8.59 -13.93
CA ASN A 299 20.91 7.19 -13.96
C ASN A 299 22.05 6.32 -14.51
N VAL A 300 22.20 5.12 -13.95
CA VAL A 300 23.24 4.15 -14.33
C VAL A 300 22.60 2.87 -14.83
N ALA A 301 22.75 2.56 -16.12
CA ALA A 301 22.19 1.35 -16.73
C ALA A 301 23.28 0.44 -17.32
N HIS A 302 23.46 -0.77 -16.78
CA HIS A 302 24.48 -1.68 -17.31
C HIS A 302 24.13 -3.15 -17.23
N HIS A 303 24.68 -3.92 -18.18
CA HIS A 303 24.50 -5.37 -18.25
C HIS A 303 23.01 -5.78 -18.37
N ASN A 304 22.15 -4.88 -18.83
CA ASN A 304 20.76 -5.21 -19.16
C ASN A 304 20.73 -5.92 -20.51
N THR A 305 19.84 -6.90 -20.68
CA THR A 305 19.80 -7.72 -21.91
C THR A 305 19.19 -6.99 -23.10
N GLY A 306 18.42 -5.93 -22.85
CA GLY A 306 17.82 -5.03 -23.84
C GLY A 306 18.43 -3.61 -23.78
N TRP A 307 17.57 -2.60 -23.73
CA TRP A 307 17.96 -1.20 -23.69
C TRP A 307 18.59 -0.81 -22.35
N GLY A 308 19.66 0.00 -22.44
CA GLY A 308 20.17 0.75 -21.29
C GLY A 308 19.26 1.93 -20.98
N ILE A 309 19.28 2.96 -21.82
CA ILE A 309 18.33 4.07 -21.72
C ILE A 309 17.79 4.41 -23.11
N HIS A 310 16.51 4.15 -23.34
CA HIS A 310 15.79 4.57 -24.53
C HIS A 310 14.71 5.59 -24.14
N ALA A 311 15.05 6.88 -24.25
CA ALA A 311 14.24 7.98 -23.76
C ALA A 311 14.12 9.13 -24.78
N PRO A 312 13.67 8.91 -26.03
CA PRO A 312 13.42 10.02 -26.95
C PRO A 312 12.35 10.98 -26.42
N GLY A 313 12.58 12.29 -26.55
CA GLY A 313 11.60 13.32 -26.19
C GLY A 313 11.63 13.77 -24.73
N VAL A 314 12.46 13.16 -23.89
CA VAL A 314 12.64 13.56 -22.48
C VAL A 314 13.55 14.78 -22.34
N THR A 315 13.49 15.42 -21.18
CA THR A 315 14.48 16.41 -20.75
C THR A 315 15.70 15.69 -20.15
N ASP A 316 16.83 15.73 -20.86
CA ASP A 316 18.11 15.25 -20.33
C ASP A 316 18.72 16.29 -19.38
N LEU A 317 18.79 15.96 -18.08
CA LEU A 317 19.43 16.79 -17.06
C LEU A 317 20.92 16.42 -16.85
N GLY A 318 21.44 15.45 -17.61
CA GLY A 318 22.83 15.04 -17.59
C GLY A 318 23.18 13.97 -16.55
N GLY A 319 24.44 13.53 -16.58
CA GLY A 319 25.00 12.59 -15.60
C GLY A 319 24.71 11.09 -15.87
N ASN A 320 23.83 10.80 -16.83
CA ASN A 320 23.45 9.44 -17.21
C ASN A 320 24.66 8.61 -17.71
N ARG A 321 24.67 7.31 -17.40
CA ARG A 321 25.70 6.36 -17.82
C ARG A 321 25.10 5.06 -18.29
N ALA A 322 25.57 4.56 -19.43
CA ALA A 322 25.15 3.25 -19.91
C ALA A 322 26.27 2.48 -20.61
N TRP A 323 26.42 1.19 -20.28
CA TRP A 323 27.40 0.32 -20.93
C TRP A 323 27.02 -1.16 -20.81
N ALA A 324 27.55 -1.97 -21.74
CA ALA A 324 27.38 -3.41 -21.75
C ALA A 324 25.90 -3.88 -21.74
N ASN A 325 24.98 -3.05 -22.22
CA ASN A 325 23.60 -3.44 -22.46
C ASN A 325 23.45 -4.07 -23.85
N GLY A 326 22.42 -4.89 -24.05
CA GLY A 326 22.22 -5.63 -25.30
C GLY A 326 21.93 -4.77 -26.53
N SER A 327 21.34 -3.59 -26.35
CA SER A 327 20.99 -2.69 -27.46
C SER A 327 22.07 -1.63 -27.77
N TYR A 328 22.15 -1.19 -29.04
CA TYR A 328 23.01 -0.08 -29.48
C TYR A 328 22.22 0.96 -30.29
N PRO A 329 22.42 2.27 -30.08
CA PRO A 329 23.32 2.89 -29.10
C PRO A 329 22.88 2.63 -27.64
N GLN A 330 23.80 2.74 -26.69
CA GLN A 330 23.51 2.46 -25.28
C GLN A 330 22.52 3.46 -24.67
N CYS A 331 22.44 4.66 -25.25
CA CYS A 331 21.47 5.68 -24.92
C CYS A 331 20.85 6.29 -26.19
N VAL A 332 19.54 6.52 -26.15
CA VAL A 332 18.74 7.23 -27.16
C VAL A 332 17.96 8.32 -26.46
N GLY A 333 17.96 9.54 -27.01
CA GLY A 333 17.24 10.69 -26.46
C GLY A 333 17.95 11.44 -25.33
N VAL A 334 18.93 10.82 -24.68
CA VAL A 334 19.80 11.43 -23.67
C VAL A 334 21.29 11.18 -23.98
N VAL A 335 22.16 11.98 -23.38
CA VAL A 335 23.61 11.82 -23.43
C VAL A 335 24.08 10.91 -22.31
N CYS A 336 24.88 9.89 -22.66
CA CYS A 336 25.47 9.00 -21.67
C CYS A 336 26.99 8.93 -21.76
N ALA A 337 27.63 8.92 -20.59
CA ALA A 337 28.99 8.44 -20.47
C ALA A 337 29.03 6.90 -20.50
N GLY A 338 30.11 6.33 -21.01
CA GLY A 338 30.37 4.90 -20.94
C GLY A 338 30.83 4.45 -19.54
N LYS A 339 31.42 3.25 -19.47
CA LYS A 339 31.99 2.71 -18.23
C LYS A 339 32.98 3.71 -17.58
N PRO A 340 32.91 3.96 -16.26
CA PRO A 340 33.92 4.75 -15.55
C PRO A 340 35.33 4.18 -15.82
N ARG A 341 36.30 5.05 -16.08
CA ARG A 341 37.70 4.63 -16.12
C ARG A 341 38.12 4.30 -14.68
N SER A 342 38.58 3.06 -14.48
CA SER A 342 39.20 2.59 -13.23
C SER A 342 40.53 3.27 -12.97
#